data_AF-A0A8I5ZLZ2-F1
#
_entry.id   AF-A0A8I5ZLZ2-F1
#
_cell.length_a   1.000
_cell.length_b   1.000
_cell.length_c   1.000
_cell.angle_alpha   90.00
_cell.angle_beta   90.00
_cell.angle_gamma   90.00
#
_symmetry.space_group_name_H-M   'P 1'
#
loop_
_entity.id
_entity.type
_entity.pdbx_description
1 polymer ?
#
loop_
_entity_poly.entity_id
_entity_poly.type
_entity_poly.pdbx_seq_one_letter_code
_entity_poly.pdbx_strand_id
1 'polypeptide(L)'
;MSAGGPRVGSVSVDSYLFSLPLVALNVGVRRRLSLFLNPRTTAAADWTSLAEEMGFEYLEIREFETRPDPTRSLLDAWQGRSGSSVGRLLELLALLDREDILYELKDRIEEDCQKYIRNQQKQESEKPLQVARVESSVPQTKELGGITTLDDPLGQTPELFDAFICYCPSDIEFVQEMIRQLEQTDYRLKLCVSDRDVLPGTCVWSIASELIEKRCRRMVVVVSDDYLQSKECDFQTKFALSLSPGKLRPAWVQERGRRYHLKMLGQECKTKTPQISEDGPVYFFM
;
A
#
# COMPACT_ATOMS: atom_id res chain seq x y z
N MET A 1 35.63 24.46 -59.13
CA MET A 1 36.00 25.04 -57.82
C MET A 1 34.73 25.38 -57.07
N SER A 2 34.44 24.64 -56.00
CA SER A 2 33.96 25.14 -54.70
C SER A 2 33.37 23.96 -53.94
N ALA A 3 34.19 23.39 -53.07
CA ALA A 3 33.75 22.50 -52.01
C ALA A 3 33.03 23.35 -50.95
N GLY A 4 31.75 23.09 -50.74
CA GLY A 4 31.02 23.59 -49.58
C GLY A 4 31.36 22.68 -48.39
N GLY A 5 32.17 23.18 -47.45
CA GLY A 5 32.46 22.48 -46.21
C GLY A 5 31.24 22.37 -45.30
N PRO A 6 31.19 21.39 -44.38
CA PRO A 6 30.11 21.28 -43.41
C PRO A 6 30.24 22.40 -42.37
N ARG A 7 29.17 23.21 -42.25
CA ARG A 7 29.06 24.25 -41.23
C ARG A 7 28.82 23.58 -39.88
N VAL A 8 29.88 23.46 -39.09
CA VAL A 8 29.82 23.09 -37.67
C VAL A 8 29.37 24.31 -36.89
N GLY A 9 28.07 24.40 -36.63
CA GLY A 9 27.48 25.19 -35.57
C GLY A 9 26.85 24.24 -34.57
N SER A 10 27.64 23.37 -33.94
CA SER A 10 27.10 22.50 -32.90
C SER A 10 26.66 23.37 -31.73
N VAL A 11 25.35 23.51 -31.55
CA VAL A 11 24.79 23.95 -30.28
C VAL A 11 25.32 22.98 -29.23
N SER A 12 26.31 23.40 -28.46
CA SER A 12 26.89 22.59 -27.39
C SER A 12 25.82 22.39 -26.33
N VAL A 13 25.14 21.25 -26.38
CA VAL A 13 24.19 20.82 -25.35
C VAL A 13 25.00 20.35 -24.15
N ASP A 14 24.69 20.88 -22.97
CA ASP A 14 25.41 20.51 -21.76
C ASP A 14 25.24 19.03 -21.43
N SER A 15 26.34 18.35 -21.09
CA SER A 15 26.39 16.91 -20.83
C SER A 15 25.41 16.45 -19.73
N TYR A 16 25.11 17.31 -18.74
CA TYR A 16 24.17 16.97 -17.66
C TYR A 16 22.71 16.89 -18.13
N LEU A 17 22.34 17.47 -19.28
CA LEU A 17 20.96 17.42 -19.78
C LEU A 17 20.58 16.01 -20.26
N PHE A 18 21.57 15.18 -20.62
CA PHE A 18 21.35 13.80 -21.08
C PHE A 18 20.94 12.84 -19.98
N SER A 19 21.25 13.15 -18.72
CA SER A 19 20.85 12.34 -17.57
C SER A 19 19.48 12.74 -17.00
N LEU A 20 18.93 13.88 -17.45
CA LEU A 20 17.66 14.40 -16.94
C LEU A 20 16.47 13.84 -17.74
N PRO A 21 15.42 13.32 -17.05
CA PRO A 21 14.21 12.87 -17.72
C PRO A 21 13.37 14.06 -18.20
N LEU A 22 12.52 13.83 -19.19
CA LEU A 22 11.61 14.86 -19.74
C LEU A 22 10.62 15.42 -18.69
N VAL A 23 10.39 14.69 -17.59
CA VAL A 23 9.59 15.16 -16.45
C VAL A 23 10.16 16.45 -15.84
N ALA A 24 11.46 16.71 -16.02
CA ALA A 24 12.08 17.96 -15.60
C ALA A 24 11.49 19.19 -16.30
N LEU A 25 10.97 19.06 -17.53
CA LEU A 25 10.38 20.16 -18.29
C LEU A 25 8.96 20.46 -17.81
N ASN A 26 8.72 21.72 -17.41
CA ASN A 26 7.42 22.12 -16.88
C ASN A 26 6.34 22.22 -17.97
N VAL A 27 5.08 22.40 -17.54
CA VAL A 27 3.92 22.55 -18.44
C VAL A 27 4.06 23.78 -19.35
N GLY A 28 4.73 24.85 -18.90
CA GLY A 28 4.97 26.06 -19.67
C GLY A 28 5.89 25.85 -20.87
N VAL A 29 7.03 25.17 -20.68
CA VAL A 29 7.95 24.79 -21.76
C VAL A 29 7.26 23.82 -22.72
N ARG A 30 6.59 22.79 -22.21
CA ARG A 30 5.84 21.82 -23.03
C ARG A 30 4.76 22.48 -23.89
N ARG A 31 4.02 23.45 -23.32
CA ARG A 31 3.03 24.23 -24.05
C ARG A 31 3.67 25.06 -25.16
N ARG A 32 4.83 25.67 -24.89
CA ARG A 32 5.53 26.47 -25.90
C ARG A 32 6.08 25.60 -27.03
N LEU A 33 6.69 24.46 -26.72
CA LEU A 33 7.08 23.44 -27.70
C LEU A 33 5.90 23.05 -28.60
N SER A 34 4.73 22.83 -28.00
CA SER A 34 3.51 22.49 -28.74
C SER A 34 3.08 23.60 -29.70
N LEU A 35 3.22 24.88 -29.32
CA LEU A 35 2.94 26.00 -30.23
C LEU A 35 3.92 26.09 -31.41
N PHE A 36 5.16 25.65 -31.24
CA PHE A 36 6.19 25.66 -32.28
C PHE A 36 6.14 24.47 -33.24
N LEU A 37 5.69 23.31 -32.74
CA LEU A 37 5.78 22.04 -33.46
C LEU A 37 4.44 21.54 -34.00
N ASN A 38 3.31 21.91 -33.37
CA ASN A 38 1.97 21.52 -33.87
C ASN A 38 1.57 22.17 -35.21
N PRO A 39 1.97 23.42 -35.55
CA PRO A 39 1.65 23.99 -36.85
C PRO A 39 2.28 23.18 -37.99
N ARG A 40 1.45 22.65 -38.88
CA ARG A 40 1.87 21.97 -40.12
C ARG A 40 2.45 23.01 -41.08
N THR A 41 3.77 23.01 -41.24
CA THR A 41 4.47 23.87 -42.20
C THR A 41 5.22 23.00 -43.21
N THR A 42 5.20 23.38 -44.49
CA THR A 42 5.89 22.63 -45.55
C THR A 42 7.41 22.88 -45.61
N ALA A 43 7.88 23.94 -44.94
CA ALA A 43 9.26 24.42 -45.01
C ALA A 43 10.10 24.11 -43.76
N ALA A 44 9.49 23.63 -42.68
CA ALA A 44 10.14 23.40 -41.39
C ALA A 44 9.61 22.09 -40.81
N ALA A 45 10.49 21.35 -40.14
CA ALA A 45 10.14 20.12 -39.47
C ALA A 45 9.06 20.38 -38.40
N ASP A 46 7.99 19.59 -38.45
CA ASP A 46 6.89 19.62 -37.51
C ASP A 46 7.04 18.51 -36.46
N TRP A 47 6.04 18.38 -35.59
CA TRP A 47 6.01 17.32 -34.58
C TRP A 47 6.03 15.90 -35.17
N THR A 48 5.67 15.71 -36.45
CA THR A 48 5.72 14.37 -37.08
C THR A 48 7.12 13.97 -37.48
N SER A 49 7.93 14.88 -38.03
CA SER A 49 9.35 14.63 -38.24
C SER A 49 10.07 14.33 -36.93
N LEU A 50 9.71 15.04 -35.86
CA LEU A 50 10.23 14.77 -34.53
C LEU A 50 9.81 13.39 -34.00
N ALA A 51 8.57 12.97 -34.24
CA ALA A 51 8.08 11.65 -33.84
C ALA A 51 8.81 10.51 -34.58
N GLU A 52 9.09 10.68 -35.87
CA GLU A 52 9.85 9.71 -36.67
C GLU A 52 11.28 9.55 -36.12
N GLU A 53 11.97 10.65 -35.83
CA GLU A 53 13.32 10.63 -35.24
C GLU A 53 13.35 10.06 -33.80
N MET A 54 12.24 10.17 -33.07
CA MET A 54 12.04 9.50 -31.77
C MET A 54 11.73 8.00 -31.90
N GLY A 55 11.62 7.48 -33.14
CA GLY A 55 11.36 6.07 -33.44
C GLY A 55 9.91 5.65 -33.24
N PHE A 56 8.94 6.56 -33.40
CA PHE A 56 7.52 6.20 -33.43
C PHE A 56 7.12 5.63 -34.79
N GLU A 57 6.30 4.58 -34.79
CA GLU A 57 5.77 4.01 -36.01
C GLU A 57 4.68 4.91 -36.61
N TYR A 58 4.48 4.80 -37.92
CA TYR A 58 3.48 5.59 -38.64
C TYR A 58 2.07 5.54 -38.03
N LEU A 59 1.62 4.36 -37.55
CA LEU A 59 0.31 4.23 -36.92
C LEU A 59 0.22 4.95 -35.58
N GLU A 60 1.31 4.99 -34.80
CA GLU A 60 1.39 5.75 -33.55
C GLU A 60 1.31 7.26 -33.84
N ILE A 61 2.00 7.72 -34.88
CA ILE A 61 1.96 9.12 -35.33
C ILE A 61 0.53 9.49 -35.77
N ARG A 62 -0.15 8.62 -36.53
CA ARG A 62 -1.54 8.84 -36.92
C ARG A 62 -2.50 8.90 -35.74
N GLU A 63 -2.28 8.08 -34.73
CA GLU A 63 -3.07 8.13 -33.50
C GLU A 63 -2.88 9.47 -32.77
N PHE A 64 -1.65 9.97 -32.66
CA PHE A 64 -1.39 11.27 -32.03
C PHE A 64 -1.99 12.45 -32.80
N GLU A 65 -2.10 12.36 -34.12
CA GLU A 65 -2.72 13.39 -34.96
C GLU A 65 -4.21 13.60 -34.63
N THR A 66 -4.90 12.58 -34.12
CA THR A 66 -6.31 12.69 -33.70
C THR A 66 -6.49 13.50 -32.42
N ARG A 67 -5.41 13.73 -31.66
CA ARG A 67 -5.44 14.38 -30.35
C ARG A 67 -5.38 15.91 -30.48
N PRO A 68 -5.95 16.67 -29.53
CA PRO A 68 -5.96 18.13 -29.60
C PRO A 68 -4.57 18.76 -29.48
N ASP A 69 -3.62 18.07 -28.83
CA ASP A 69 -2.22 18.48 -28.73
C ASP A 69 -1.30 17.28 -29.02
N PRO A 70 -0.93 17.09 -30.30
CA PRO A 70 -0.10 15.97 -30.73
C PRO A 70 1.30 16.02 -30.12
N THR A 71 1.96 17.18 -30.10
CA THR A 71 3.32 17.34 -29.52
C THR A 71 3.34 16.97 -28.05
N ARG A 72 2.36 17.44 -27.26
CA ARG A 72 2.29 17.07 -25.84
C ARG A 72 2.09 15.56 -25.65
N SER A 73 1.20 14.96 -26.43
CA SER A 73 0.92 13.52 -26.38
C SER A 73 2.14 12.69 -26.76
N LEU A 74 2.89 13.14 -27.77
CA LEU A 74 4.16 12.56 -28.19
C LEU A 74 5.19 12.59 -27.06
N LEU A 75 5.40 13.75 -26.42
CA LEU A 75 6.36 13.90 -25.31
C LEU A 75 5.97 13.08 -24.07
N ASP A 76 4.68 12.87 -23.83
CA ASP A 76 4.19 12.03 -22.75
C ASP A 76 4.36 10.53 -23.07
N ALA A 77 4.12 10.12 -24.31
CA ALA A 77 4.41 8.75 -24.75
C ALA A 77 5.93 8.44 -24.77
N TRP A 78 6.76 9.42 -25.15
CA TRP A 78 8.20 9.24 -25.27
C TRP A 78 8.89 9.08 -23.91
N GLN A 79 8.34 9.63 -22.83
CA GLN A 79 8.83 9.42 -21.46
C GLN A 79 8.93 7.95 -21.03
N GLY A 80 8.07 7.08 -21.59
CA GLY A 80 8.07 5.66 -21.28
C GLY A 80 9.11 4.84 -22.04
N ARG A 81 9.83 5.44 -23.00
CA ARG A 81 10.78 4.74 -23.88
C ARG A 81 12.22 4.86 -23.38
N SER A 82 13.02 3.81 -23.60
CA SER A 82 14.45 3.82 -23.31
C SER A 82 15.16 4.84 -24.20
N GLY A 83 15.86 5.80 -23.60
CA GLY A 83 16.57 6.87 -24.31
C GLY A 83 15.88 8.24 -24.27
N SER A 84 14.77 8.37 -23.53
CA SER A 84 14.12 9.67 -23.32
C SER A 84 14.91 10.54 -22.35
N SER A 85 15.49 11.64 -22.83
CA SER A 85 16.14 12.65 -21.99
C SER A 85 15.95 14.05 -22.56
N VAL A 86 16.13 15.07 -21.71
CA VAL A 86 16.08 16.47 -22.15
C VAL A 86 17.18 16.77 -23.16
N GLY A 87 18.40 16.28 -22.91
CA GLY A 87 19.53 16.42 -23.83
C GLY A 87 19.23 15.79 -25.19
N ARG A 88 18.64 14.58 -25.20
CA ARG A 88 18.26 13.91 -26.44
C ARG A 88 17.18 14.67 -27.20
N LEU A 89 16.21 15.28 -26.52
CA LEU A 89 15.21 16.13 -27.16
C LEU A 89 15.86 17.31 -27.90
N LEU A 90 16.80 17.99 -27.23
CA LEU A 90 17.49 19.15 -27.80
C LEU A 90 18.36 18.77 -29.00
N GLU A 91 19.03 17.62 -28.95
CA GLU A 91 19.76 17.07 -30.10
C GLU A 91 18.83 16.81 -31.29
N LEU A 92 17.68 16.19 -31.07
CA LEU A 92 16.72 15.92 -32.13
C LEU A 92 16.17 17.22 -32.73
N LEU A 93 15.89 18.23 -31.90
CA LEU A 93 15.47 19.55 -32.39
C LEU A 93 16.57 20.26 -33.19
N ALA A 94 17.83 20.11 -32.79
CA ALA A 94 18.97 20.62 -33.56
C ALA A 94 19.14 19.87 -34.90
N LEU A 95 18.94 18.55 -34.90
CA LEU A 95 19.01 17.71 -36.10
C LEU A 95 17.90 18.05 -37.11
N LEU A 96 16.75 18.53 -36.63
CA LEU A 96 15.63 18.99 -37.44
C LEU A 96 15.73 20.47 -37.87
N ASP A 97 16.89 21.10 -37.68
CA ASP A 97 17.14 22.52 -37.97
C ASP A 97 16.15 23.49 -37.30
N ARG A 98 15.60 23.12 -36.13
CA ARG A 98 14.70 23.96 -35.33
C ARG A 98 15.45 24.80 -34.30
N GLU A 99 16.44 25.55 -34.77
CA GLU A 99 17.24 26.47 -33.95
C GLU A 99 16.40 27.59 -33.31
N ASP A 100 15.25 27.94 -33.92
CA ASP A 100 14.28 28.90 -33.41
C ASP A 100 13.76 28.50 -32.02
N ILE A 101 13.41 27.22 -31.86
CA ILE A 101 12.91 26.65 -30.60
C ILE A 101 14.02 26.65 -29.56
N LEU A 102 15.22 26.21 -29.96
CA LEU A 102 16.37 26.14 -29.07
C LEU A 102 16.72 27.53 -28.54
N TYR A 103 16.73 28.55 -29.38
CA TYR A 103 17.04 29.92 -28.98
C TYR A 103 15.98 30.52 -28.04
N GLU A 104 14.68 30.35 -28.32
CA GLU A 104 13.64 30.90 -27.44
C GLU A 104 13.54 30.17 -26.09
N LEU A 105 13.69 28.84 -26.10
CA LEU A 105 13.39 28.02 -24.92
C LEU A 105 14.60 27.73 -24.03
N LYS A 106 15.83 28.02 -24.48
CA LYS A 106 17.07 27.69 -23.77
C LYS A 106 17.02 28.04 -22.28
N ASP A 107 16.83 29.33 -21.97
CA ASP A 107 16.88 29.82 -20.58
C ASP A 107 15.78 29.16 -19.73
N ARG A 108 14.58 28.98 -20.29
CA ARG A 108 13.45 28.36 -19.59
C ARG A 108 13.67 26.87 -19.31
N ILE A 109 14.28 26.16 -20.25
CA ILE A 109 14.64 24.74 -20.12
C ILE A 109 15.71 24.58 -19.03
N GLU A 110 16.76 25.41 -19.08
CA GLU A 110 17.83 25.40 -18.08
C GLU A 110 17.28 25.69 -16.67
N GLU A 111 16.41 26.69 -16.53
CA GLU A 111 15.74 27.00 -15.26
C GLU A 111 14.93 25.81 -14.71
N ASP A 112 14.17 25.14 -15.57
CA ASP A 112 13.33 23.99 -15.21
C ASP A 112 14.19 22.79 -14.77
N CYS A 113 15.24 22.50 -15.52
CA CYS A 113 16.21 21.46 -15.18
C CYS A 113 16.88 21.73 -13.82
N GLN A 114 17.30 22.98 -13.57
CA GLN A 114 17.87 23.35 -12.26
C GLN A 114 16.86 23.25 -11.12
N LYS A 115 15.60 23.66 -11.34
CA LYS A 115 14.51 23.50 -10.35
C LYS A 115 14.28 22.02 -10.04
N TYR A 116 14.28 21.17 -11.06
CA TYR A 116 14.15 19.72 -10.90
C TYR A 116 15.29 19.14 -10.04
N ILE A 117 16.54 19.47 -10.34
CA ILE A 117 17.71 19.01 -9.57
C ILE A 117 17.64 19.48 -8.11
N ARG A 118 17.33 20.77 -7.87
CA ARG A 118 17.20 21.30 -6.50
C ARG A 118 16.09 20.59 -5.72
N ASN A 119 14.97 20.30 -6.36
CA ASN A 119 13.85 19.59 -5.73
C ASN A 119 14.20 18.13 -5.45
N GLN A 120 14.95 17.47 -6.34
CA GLN A 120 15.45 16.11 -6.12
C GLN A 120 16.41 16.06 -4.92
N GLN A 121 17.35 17.00 -4.84
CA GLN A 121 18.28 17.13 -3.71
C GLN A 121 17.55 17.42 -2.40
N LYS A 122 16.57 18.33 -2.42
CA LYS A 122 15.71 18.60 -1.26
C LYS A 122 14.95 17.36 -0.83
N GLN A 123 14.30 16.66 -1.75
CA GLN A 123 13.63 15.39 -1.47
C GLN A 123 14.59 14.32 -0.96
N GLU A 124 15.84 14.27 -1.42
CA GLU A 124 16.85 13.35 -0.87
C GLU A 124 17.28 13.73 0.55
N SER A 125 17.34 15.03 0.87
CA SER A 125 17.63 15.52 2.22
C SER A 125 16.43 15.48 3.18
N GLU A 126 15.22 15.59 2.65
CA GLU A 126 13.94 15.58 3.38
C GLU A 126 13.30 14.19 3.42
N LYS A 127 13.78 13.23 2.61
CA LYS A 127 13.51 11.81 2.85
C LYS A 127 13.93 11.57 4.28
N PRO A 128 13.00 11.25 5.21
CA PRO A 128 13.42 10.78 6.51
C PRO A 128 14.38 9.61 6.26
N LEU A 129 15.40 9.44 7.11
CA LEU A 129 16.19 8.21 7.20
C LEU A 129 15.25 7.07 7.64
N GLN A 130 14.29 6.72 6.80
CA GLN A 130 13.40 5.59 6.99
C GLN A 130 14.18 4.39 6.52
N VAL A 131 14.42 3.49 7.48
CA VAL A 131 15.09 2.22 7.29
C VAL A 131 14.45 1.49 6.09
N ALA A 132 15.29 0.89 5.27
CA ALA A 132 14.86 0.13 4.10
C ALA A 132 13.72 -0.83 4.48
N ARG A 133 12.56 -0.62 3.85
CA ARG A 133 11.44 -1.57 3.80
C ARG A 133 10.77 -1.82 5.15
N VAL A 134 9.75 -1.02 5.47
CA VAL A 134 8.68 -1.50 6.36
C VAL A 134 7.82 -2.46 5.52
N GLU A 135 8.15 -3.75 5.53
CA GLU A 135 7.17 -4.75 5.12
C GLU A 135 6.00 -4.65 6.09
N SER A 136 4.82 -4.29 5.60
CA SER A 136 3.59 -4.18 6.39
C SER A 136 3.04 -5.54 6.84
N SER A 137 3.84 -6.61 6.81
CA SER A 137 3.37 -7.98 7.01
C SER A 137 4.32 -8.89 7.78
N VAL A 138 5.43 -8.40 8.33
CA VAL A 138 6.21 -9.17 9.31
C VAL A 138 6.75 -8.22 10.38
N PRO A 139 6.31 -8.31 11.65
CA PRO A 139 7.02 -7.64 12.73
C PRO A 139 8.35 -8.35 12.92
N GLN A 140 9.40 -7.82 12.30
CA GLN A 140 10.79 -8.23 12.55
C GLN A 140 11.49 -7.26 13.51
N THR A 141 10.73 -6.65 14.41
CA THR A 141 11.24 -5.95 15.58
C THR A 141 10.97 -6.77 16.82
N LYS A 142 11.99 -6.90 17.68
CA LYS A 142 11.92 -7.49 19.03
C LYS A 142 11.01 -6.69 20.00
N GLU A 143 10.15 -5.82 19.49
CA GLU A 143 9.30 -4.90 20.27
C GLU A 143 7.99 -5.52 20.77
N LEU A 144 7.68 -6.74 20.33
CA LEU A 144 6.52 -7.52 20.81
C LEU A 144 6.87 -8.44 22.00
N GLY A 145 8.03 -8.22 22.63
CA GLY A 145 8.48 -8.97 23.80
C GLY A 145 7.83 -8.52 25.12
N GLY A 146 7.02 -7.45 25.12
CA GLY A 146 6.33 -6.92 26.30
C GLY A 146 4.87 -6.57 25.98
N ILE A 147 4.14 -7.52 25.41
CA ILE A 147 2.72 -7.34 25.08
C ILE A 147 1.87 -7.52 26.33
N THR A 148 2.27 -8.43 27.21
CA THR A 148 1.49 -8.78 28.39
C THR A 148 2.17 -8.42 29.70
N THR A 149 1.39 -8.35 30.78
CA THR A 149 1.86 -7.91 32.10
C THR A 149 2.91 -8.85 32.72
N LEU A 150 2.92 -10.13 32.35
CA LEU A 150 3.87 -11.14 32.85
C LEU A 150 4.88 -11.60 31.79
N ASP A 151 5.04 -10.85 30.69
CA ASP A 151 6.10 -11.09 29.73
C ASP A 151 7.49 -10.89 30.38
N ASP A 152 8.46 -11.74 30.02
CA ASP A 152 9.84 -11.66 30.52
C ASP A 152 10.48 -10.32 30.08
N PRO A 153 11.02 -9.48 30.99
CA PRO A 153 11.66 -8.22 30.64
C PRO A 153 12.89 -8.38 29.72
N LEU A 154 13.45 -9.58 29.60
CA LEU A 154 14.54 -9.91 28.67
C LEU A 154 14.05 -10.45 27.32
N GLY A 155 12.73 -10.68 27.17
CA GLY A 155 12.07 -11.11 25.94
C GLY A 155 12.43 -12.53 25.50
N GLN A 156 12.95 -13.38 26.38
CA GLN A 156 13.42 -14.73 26.02
C GLN A 156 12.29 -15.76 26.04
N THR A 157 11.28 -15.56 26.90
CA THR A 157 10.12 -16.44 26.98
C THR A 157 8.82 -15.64 26.91
N PRO A 158 8.10 -15.66 25.77
CA PRO A 158 6.79 -15.02 25.67
C PRO A 158 5.79 -15.72 26.60
N GLU A 159 4.96 -14.95 27.30
CA GLU A 159 3.81 -15.46 28.01
C GLU A 159 2.82 -16.12 27.03
N LEU A 160 2.43 -17.36 27.35
CA LEU A 160 1.48 -18.16 26.57
C LEU A 160 0.18 -18.38 27.35
N PHE A 161 -0.92 -18.50 26.62
CA PHE A 161 -2.26 -18.69 27.14
C PHE A 161 -2.94 -19.90 26.49
N ASP A 162 -3.85 -20.54 27.23
CA ASP A 162 -4.64 -21.66 26.72
C ASP A 162 -5.75 -21.20 25.79
N ALA A 163 -6.34 -20.02 26.07
CA ALA A 163 -7.38 -19.45 25.22
C ALA A 163 -7.40 -17.91 25.27
N PHE A 164 -7.61 -17.30 24.11
CA PHE A 164 -7.92 -15.87 23.94
C PHE A 164 -9.43 -15.66 24.05
N ILE A 165 -9.88 -14.75 24.91
CA ILE A 165 -11.30 -14.42 25.05
C ILE A 165 -11.62 -13.15 24.26
N CYS A 166 -12.50 -13.28 23.26
CA CYS A 166 -13.02 -12.17 22.48
C CYS A 166 -14.46 -11.87 22.91
N TYR A 167 -14.68 -10.67 23.46
CA TYR A 167 -15.96 -10.23 24.01
C TYR A 167 -16.13 -8.72 23.82
N CYS A 168 -17.36 -8.23 23.93
CA CYS A 168 -17.62 -6.79 24.02
C CYS A 168 -17.56 -6.31 25.47
N PRO A 169 -17.15 -5.05 25.74
CA PRO A 169 -17.09 -4.52 27.10
C PRO A 169 -18.41 -4.67 27.88
N SER A 170 -19.55 -4.63 27.20
CA SER A 170 -20.89 -4.88 27.78
C SER A 170 -21.03 -6.26 28.42
N ASP A 171 -20.28 -7.27 27.94
CA ASP A 171 -20.36 -8.67 28.37
C ASP A 171 -19.32 -9.01 29.46
N ILE A 172 -18.66 -8.01 30.04
CA ILE A 172 -17.56 -8.21 31.01
C ILE A 172 -18.00 -9.03 32.23
N GLU A 173 -19.23 -8.85 32.73
CA GLU A 173 -19.75 -9.59 33.89
C GLU A 173 -19.83 -11.09 33.60
N PHE A 174 -20.28 -11.46 32.41
CA PHE A 174 -20.32 -12.85 31.95
C PHE A 174 -18.91 -13.43 31.81
N VAL A 175 -17.99 -12.65 31.25
CA VAL A 175 -16.59 -13.05 31.08
C VAL A 175 -15.90 -13.26 32.41
N GLN A 176 -16.16 -12.41 33.42
CA GLN A 176 -15.62 -12.58 34.77
C GLN A 176 -16.09 -13.88 35.43
N GLU A 177 -17.36 -14.24 35.30
CA GLU A 177 -17.86 -15.52 35.82
C GLU A 177 -17.23 -16.70 35.06
N MET A 178 -17.09 -16.61 33.74
CA MET A 178 -16.39 -17.61 32.95
C MET A 178 -14.92 -17.78 33.38
N ILE A 179 -14.20 -16.68 33.61
CA ILE A 179 -12.82 -16.68 34.12
C ILE A 179 -12.77 -17.38 35.48
N ARG A 180 -13.70 -17.05 36.40
CA ARG A 180 -13.79 -17.69 37.71
C ARG A 180 -13.95 -19.20 37.59
N GLN A 181 -14.81 -19.66 36.69
CA GLN A 181 -15.09 -21.09 36.50
C GLN A 181 -13.99 -21.84 35.73
N LEU A 182 -13.25 -21.18 34.84
CA LEU A 182 -12.22 -21.83 34.02
C LEU A 182 -10.82 -21.76 34.65
N GLU A 183 -10.50 -20.67 35.36
CA GLU A 183 -9.21 -20.49 36.05
C GLU A 183 -9.21 -21.13 37.45
N GLN A 184 -10.32 -21.07 38.20
CA GLN A 184 -10.35 -21.53 39.61
C GLN A 184 -10.82 -22.97 39.82
N THR A 185 -11.57 -23.54 38.87
CA THR A 185 -12.06 -24.93 38.96
C THR A 185 -11.03 -25.91 38.37
N ASP A 186 -11.29 -27.22 38.45
CA ASP A 186 -10.38 -28.34 38.16
C ASP A 186 -9.61 -28.33 36.81
N TYR A 187 -9.95 -27.41 35.90
CA TYR A 187 -9.35 -27.27 34.56
C TYR A 187 -8.05 -26.47 34.52
N ARG A 188 -7.79 -25.57 35.49
CA ARG A 188 -6.57 -24.72 35.60
C ARG A 188 -6.12 -24.11 34.26
N LEU A 189 -7.06 -23.61 33.47
CA LEU A 189 -6.76 -23.00 32.17
C LEU A 189 -6.29 -21.57 32.36
N LYS A 190 -5.29 -21.13 31.59
CA LYS A 190 -4.83 -19.74 31.60
C LYS A 190 -5.50 -18.96 30.47
N LEU A 191 -6.39 -18.03 30.81
CA LEU A 191 -7.14 -17.24 29.83
C LEU A 191 -6.45 -15.89 29.58
N CYS A 192 -6.44 -15.45 28.32
CA CYS A 192 -6.01 -14.12 27.92
C CYS A 192 -7.22 -13.21 27.75
N VAL A 193 -7.25 -12.12 28.51
CA VAL A 193 -8.30 -11.11 28.49
C VAL A 193 -7.64 -9.77 28.15
N SER A 194 -8.05 -9.16 27.04
CA SER A 194 -7.45 -7.92 26.54
C SER A 194 -7.42 -6.80 27.58
N ASP A 195 -8.47 -6.64 28.39
CA ASP A 195 -8.53 -5.57 29.40
C ASP A 195 -7.66 -5.81 30.65
N ARG A 196 -7.18 -7.04 30.87
CA ARG A 196 -6.40 -7.43 32.06
C ARG A 196 -4.93 -7.68 31.74
N ASP A 197 -4.71 -8.45 30.68
CA ASP A 197 -3.42 -9.08 30.44
C ASP A 197 -2.57 -8.30 29.44
N VAL A 198 -3.15 -7.39 28.67
CA VAL A 198 -2.46 -6.62 27.62
C VAL A 198 -2.01 -5.26 28.13
N LEU A 199 -0.73 -4.93 27.89
CA LEU A 199 -0.16 -3.63 28.23
C LEU A 199 -0.57 -2.55 27.20
N PRO A 200 -0.98 -1.35 27.64
CA PRO A 200 -1.28 -0.25 26.74
C PRO A 200 0.01 0.33 26.14
N GLY A 201 -0.02 0.70 24.87
CA GLY A 201 1.10 1.40 24.22
C GLY A 201 1.43 0.93 22.80
N THR A 202 0.98 -0.27 22.41
CA THR A 202 1.12 -0.80 21.05
C THR A 202 -0.24 -0.81 20.35
N CYS A 203 -0.24 -0.83 19.01
CA CYS A 203 -1.46 -0.90 18.21
C CYS A 203 -2.29 -2.14 18.58
N VAL A 204 -3.55 -1.92 19.01
CA VAL A 204 -4.48 -2.97 19.49
C VAL A 204 -4.64 -4.10 18.47
N TRP A 205 -4.71 -3.76 17.18
CA TRP A 205 -4.83 -4.74 16.09
C TRP A 205 -3.62 -5.65 15.95
N SER A 206 -2.42 -5.09 16.10
CA SER A 206 -1.16 -5.85 16.01
C SER A 206 -1.00 -6.77 17.22
N ILE A 207 -1.37 -6.28 18.40
CA ILE A 207 -1.38 -7.09 19.63
C ILE A 207 -2.37 -8.24 19.49
N ALA A 208 -3.63 -7.96 19.11
CA ALA A 208 -4.65 -8.99 18.97
C ALA A 208 -4.23 -10.06 17.94
N SER A 209 -3.63 -9.64 16.83
CA SER A 209 -3.11 -10.56 15.81
C SER A 209 -2.01 -11.48 16.39
N GLU A 210 -1.03 -10.91 17.09
CA GLU A 210 0.07 -11.67 17.71
C GLU A 210 -0.43 -12.63 18.80
N LEU A 211 -1.40 -12.18 19.61
CA LEU A 211 -2.00 -13.00 20.66
C LEU A 211 -2.75 -14.21 20.07
N ILE A 212 -3.60 -13.96 19.06
CA ILE A 212 -4.39 -15.00 18.40
C ILE A 212 -3.50 -15.98 17.64
N GLU A 213 -2.46 -15.51 16.96
CA GLU A 213 -1.62 -16.34 16.10
C GLU A 213 -0.55 -17.13 16.88
N LYS A 214 0.13 -16.49 17.83
CA LYS A 214 1.37 -17.03 18.40
C LYS A 214 1.33 -17.28 19.90
N ARG A 215 0.50 -16.55 20.67
CA ARG A 215 0.50 -16.65 22.14
C ARG A 215 -0.65 -17.51 22.69
N CYS A 216 -1.75 -17.65 21.95
CA CYS A 216 -2.93 -18.39 22.40
C CYS A 216 -3.15 -19.65 21.56
N ARG A 217 -3.41 -20.77 22.24
CA ARG A 217 -3.71 -22.04 21.54
C ARG A 217 -5.13 -22.09 20.99
N ARG A 218 -6.04 -21.35 21.63
CA ARG A 218 -7.47 -21.37 21.33
C ARG A 218 -8.04 -19.97 21.34
N MET A 219 -9.18 -19.77 20.69
CA MET A 219 -9.96 -18.54 20.78
C MET A 219 -11.40 -18.88 21.17
N VAL A 220 -11.92 -18.19 22.18
CA VAL A 220 -13.31 -18.28 22.64
C VAL A 220 -13.98 -16.95 22.32
N VAL A 221 -15.15 -17.03 21.68
CA VAL A 221 -15.91 -15.87 21.25
C VAL A 221 -17.22 -15.81 22.03
N VAL A 222 -17.46 -14.69 22.72
CA VAL A 222 -18.72 -14.39 23.41
C VAL A 222 -19.59 -13.57 22.47
N VAL A 223 -20.62 -14.20 21.89
CA VAL A 223 -21.49 -13.55 20.91
C VAL A 223 -22.70 -12.91 21.62
N SER A 224 -22.74 -11.58 21.64
CA SER A 224 -23.87 -10.75 22.06
C SER A 224 -24.38 -9.88 20.91
N ASP A 225 -25.49 -9.15 21.09
CA ASP A 225 -25.98 -8.20 20.07
C ASP A 225 -24.97 -7.07 19.81
N ASP A 226 -24.28 -6.62 20.86
CA ASP A 226 -23.21 -5.62 20.78
C ASP A 226 -21.97 -6.17 20.06
N TYR A 227 -21.66 -7.46 20.26
CA TYR A 227 -20.56 -8.15 19.58
C TYR A 227 -20.66 -8.06 18.06
N LEU A 228 -21.86 -8.24 17.51
CA LEU A 228 -22.10 -8.19 16.07
C LEU A 228 -21.92 -6.78 15.48
N GLN A 229 -21.98 -5.73 16.31
CA GLN A 229 -21.79 -4.35 15.88
C GLN A 229 -20.35 -3.86 16.09
N SER A 230 -19.57 -4.54 16.92
CA SER A 230 -18.19 -4.16 17.25
C SER A 230 -17.23 -4.47 16.10
N LYS A 231 -16.60 -3.42 15.57
CA LYS A 231 -15.55 -3.53 14.54
C LYS A 231 -14.32 -4.28 15.05
N GLU A 232 -14.03 -4.19 16.34
CA GLU A 232 -12.88 -4.86 16.94
C GLU A 232 -13.06 -6.37 17.00
N CYS A 233 -14.22 -6.80 17.49
CA CYS A 233 -14.62 -8.19 17.55
C CYS A 233 -14.74 -8.82 16.15
N ASP A 234 -15.28 -8.06 15.18
CA ASP A 234 -15.37 -8.46 13.78
C ASP A 234 -13.98 -8.72 13.17
N PHE A 235 -13.02 -7.81 13.39
CA PHE A 235 -11.65 -8.01 12.92
C PHE A 235 -10.99 -9.22 13.58
N GLN A 236 -11.03 -9.32 14.91
CA GLN A 236 -10.39 -10.42 15.65
C GLN A 236 -10.94 -11.77 15.21
N THR A 237 -12.26 -11.87 15.03
CA THR A 237 -12.91 -13.07 14.49
C THR A 237 -12.43 -13.36 13.08
N LYS A 238 -12.53 -12.39 12.15
CA LYS A 238 -12.12 -12.59 10.76
C LYS A 238 -10.65 -12.99 10.63
N PHE A 239 -9.78 -12.42 11.45
CA PHE A 239 -8.37 -12.77 11.52
C PHE A 239 -8.17 -14.21 12.03
N ALA A 240 -8.85 -14.61 13.09
CA ALA A 240 -8.81 -16.00 13.56
C ALA A 240 -9.37 -17.00 12.52
N LEU A 241 -10.44 -16.62 11.80
CA LEU A 241 -10.99 -17.42 10.70
C LEU A 241 -9.96 -17.64 9.59
N SER A 242 -9.15 -16.62 9.26
CA SER A 242 -8.17 -16.68 8.17
C SER A 242 -6.97 -17.57 8.51
N LEU A 243 -6.56 -17.63 9.79
CA LEU A 243 -5.47 -18.48 10.26
C LEU A 243 -5.81 -19.99 10.26
N SER A 244 -7.09 -20.35 10.24
CA SER A 244 -7.53 -21.76 10.32
C SER A 244 -8.84 -22.01 9.58
N PRO A 245 -8.85 -22.00 8.23
CA PRO A 245 -10.03 -22.36 7.45
C PRO A 245 -10.38 -23.84 7.65
N GLY A 246 -11.27 -24.14 8.59
CA GLY A 246 -11.83 -25.48 8.80
C GLY A 246 -11.63 -26.12 10.18
N LYS A 247 -11.00 -25.45 11.16
CA LYS A 247 -10.86 -25.98 12.54
C LYS A 247 -11.87 -25.44 13.54
N LEU A 248 -12.83 -24.64 13.11
CA LEU A 248 -13.87 -24.13 13.99
C LEU A 248 -14.96 -25.18 14.14
N ARG A 249 -14.96 -25.84 15.30
CA ARG A 249 -16.09 -26.68 15.69
C ARG A 249 -17.19 -25.75 16.21
N PRO A 250 -18.39 -25.79 15.61
CA PRO A 250 -19.51 -25.01 16.11
C PRO A 250 -19.86 -25.49 17.53
N ALA A 251 -19.90 -24.56 18.48
CA ALA A 251 -20.33 -24.84 19.84
C ALA A 251 -21.69 -24.21 20.12
N TRP A 252 -22.39 -24.76 21.11
CA TRP A 252 -23.79 -24.47 21.37
C TRP A 252 -23.93 -23.24 22.27
N VAL A 253 -24.89 -22.37 21.96
CA VAL A 253 -25.32 -21.27 22.85
C VAL A 253 -26.59 -21.71 23.57
N GLN A 254 -26.68 -21.48 24.88
CA GLN A 254 -27.90 -21.71 25.65
C GLN A 254 -28.53 -20.40 26.07
N GLU A 255 -29.70 -20.08 25.52
CA GLU A 255 -30.50 -18.91 25.91
C GLU A 255 -31.84 -19.40 26.45
N ARG A 256 -32.22 -18.99 27.68
CA ARG A 256 -33.50 -19.35 28.33
C ARG A 256 -33.83 -20.86 28.29
N GLY A 257 -32.84 -21.72 28.55
CA GLY A 257 -33.04 -23.18 28.56
C GLY A 257 -33.06 -23.86 27.19
N ARG A 258 -32.77 -23.15 26.09
CA ARG A 258 -32.71 -23.72 24.73
C ARG A 258 -31.28 -23.77 24.23
N ARG A 259 -30.82 -24.93 23.76
CA ARG A 259 -29.52 -25.12 23.09
C ARG A 259 -29.63 -24.82 21.59
N TYR A 260 -28.78 -23.94 21.07
CA TYR A 260 -28.69 -23.57 19.66
C TYR A 260 -27.38 -24.07 19.05
N HIS A 261 -27.43 -24.80 17.93
CA HIS A 261 -26.22 -25.11 17.15
C HIS A 261 -25.93 -23.92 16.23
N LEU A 262 -24.81 -23.24 16.43
CA LEU A 262 -24.37 -22.15 15.56
C LEU A 262 -23.50 -22.72 14.44
N LYS A 263 -24.08 -22.93 13.26
CA LYS A 263 -23.32 -23.30 12.07
C LYS A 263 -23.00 -22.02 11.29
N MET A 264 -21.72 -21.69 11.16
CA MET A 264 -21.25 -20.63 10.26
C MET A 264 -21.34 -21.14 8.81
N LEU A 265 -22.16 -20.51 7.99
CA LEU A 265 -22.27 -20.78 6.55
C LEU A 265 -22.06 -19.45 5.81
N GLY A 266 -20.80 -19.12 5.51
CA GLY A 266 -20.41 -17.82 4.99
C GLY A 266 -20.30 -16.74 6.08
N GLN A 267 -20.43 -15.46 5.71
CA GLN A 267 -20.46 -14.31 6.62
C GLN A 267 -21.77 -14.19 7.42
N GLU A 268 -22.67 -15.18 7.35
CA GLU A 268 -23.94 -15.19 8.08
C GLU A 268 -24.00 -16.35 9.08
N CYS A 269 -24.34 -16.02 10.33
CA CYS A 269 -24.69 -16.97 11.38
C CYS A 269 -26.14 -17.44 11.16
N LYS A 270 -26.37 -18.73 10.86
CA LYS A 270 -27.73 -19.30 10.81
C LYS A 270 -27.90 -20.37 11.89
N THR A 271 -28.85 -20.15 12.79
CA THR A 271 -29.29 -21.15 13.78
C THR A 271 -30.16 -22.19 13.08
N LYS A 272 -29.83 -23.48 13.21
CA LYS A 272 -30.75 -24.58 12.82
C LYS A 272 -31.37 -25.19 14.08
N THR A 273 -32.64 -25.59 13.93
CA THR A 273 -33.65 -26.01 14.94
C THR A 273 -33.21 -27.03 16.00
N PRO A 274 -33.89 -27.08 17.17
CA PRO A 274 -33.32 -27.47 18.46
C PRO A 274 -33.51 -28.94 18.84
N GLN A 275 -32.61 -29.48 19.68
CA GLN A 275 -32.90 -30.64 20.54
C GLN A 275 -32.49 -30.31 21.99
N ILE A 276 -33.42 -30.56 22.90
CA ILE A 276 -33.44 -30.11 24.30
C ILE A 276 -33.00 -31.26 25.21
N SER A 277 -32.09 -31.01 26.15
CA SER A 277 -32.09 -31.67 27.48
C SER A 277 -31.30 -30.80 28.49
N GLU A 278 -31.55 -31.01 29.79
CA GLU A 278 -31.24 -30.08 30.89
C GLU A 278 -29.88 -30.35 31.59
N ASP A 279 -29.44 -29.30 32.29
CA ASP A 279 -28.46 -29.15 33.37
C ASP A 279 -26.94 -29.34 33.13
N GLY A 280 -26.20 -28.24 33.34
CA GLY A 280 -24.74 -28.19 33.53
C GLY A 280 -24.09 -26.88 33.02
N PRO A 281 -23.03 -26.37 33.66
CA PRO A 281 -22.27 -25.21 33.17
C PRO A 281 -21.53 -25.53 31.87
N VAL A 282 -21.45 -24.52 30.99
CA VAL A 282 -20.95 -24.61 29.61
C VAL A 282 -19.43 -24.43 29.56
N TYR A 283 -18.73 -25.30 28.84
CA TYR A 283 -17.28 -25.21 28.59
C TYR A 283 -16.99 -25.18 27.07
N PHE A 284 -16.07 -24.31 26.65
CA PHE A 284 -15.54 -24.28 25.28
C PHE A 284 -14.14 -24.90 25.26
N PHE A 285 -13.94 -25.92 24.41
CA PHE A 285 -12.62 -26.48 24.13
C PHE A 285 -12.36 -26.48 22.63
N MET A 286 -11.12 -26.19 22.25
CA MET A 286 -10.53 -26.60 20.97
C MET A 286 -9.82 -27.94 21.14
#